data_AF-A0A9R0G4W3-F1
#
_entry.id   AF-A0A9R0G4W3-F1
#
_cell.length_a   1.000
_cell.length_b   1.000
_cell.length_c   1.000
_cell.angle_alpha   90.00
_cell.angle_beta   90.00
_cell.angle_gamma   90.00
#
_symmetry.space_group_name_H-M   'P 1'
#
loop_
_entity.id
_entity.type
_entity.pdbx_description
1 polymer ?
#
loop_
_entity_poly.entity_id
_entity_poly.type
_entity_poly.pdbx_seq_one_letter_code
_entity_poly.pdbx_strand_id
1 'polypeptide(L)'
;MAHFWSVAAAELTGSHLDEVKRMVARFRGPVVRILGAGLSFGQVAAVAHAKDAASVTVELANEARVRVQACSDWIVDSVANGGDIYGVTTGFGGTSHRRTKDGHGLQVELVR
;
A
#
# COMPACT_ATOMS: atom_id res chain seq x y z
N MET A 1 -10.21 13.29 -20.20
CA MET A 1 -9.44 12.83 -19.03
C MET A 1 -8.66 14.01 -18.50
N ALA A 2 -8.75 14.33 -17.21
CA ALA A 2 -7.87 15.34 -16.62
C ALA A 2 -6.48 14.71 -16.45
N HIS A 3 -5.46 15.29 -17.05
CA HIS A 3 -4.09 14.83 -16.90
C HIS A 3 -3.49 15.48 -15.65
N PHE A 4 -2.93 14.68 -14.74
CA PHE A 4 -2.37 15.15 -13.45
C PHE A 4 -1.02 15.88 -13.58
N TRP A 5 -0.67 16.38 -14.78
CA TRP A 5 0.59 17.09 -15.04
C TRP A 5 0.72 18.39 -14.26
N SER A 6 -0.38 19.12 -14.06
CA SER A 6 -0.37 20.36 -13.29
C SER A 6 -0.05 20.12 -11.81
N VAL A 7 -0.58 19.04 -11.23
CA VAL A 7 -0.28 18.63 -9.85
C VAL A 7 1.18 18.23 -9.70
N ALA A 8 1.69 17.43 -10.65
CA ALA A 8 3.11 17.04 -10.65
C ALA A 8 4.05 18.26 -10.81
N ALA A 9 3.70 19.21 -11.69
CA ALA A 9 4.46 20.43 -11.88
C ALA A 9 4.45 21.32 -10.62
N ALA A 10 3.34 21.36 -9.88
CA ALA A 10 3.24 22.12 -8.63
C ALA A 10 4.19 21.60 -7.54
N GLU A 11 4.42 20.28 -7.46
CA GLU A 11 5.38 19.70 -6.50
C GLU A 11 6.84 20.10 -6.79
N LEU A 12 7.15 20.54 -8.02
CA LEU A 12 8.48 21.02 -8.42
C LEU A 12 8.67 22.53 -8.18
N THR A 13 7.67 23.22 -7.65
CA THR A 13 7.77 24.66 -7.34
C THR A 13 8.44 24.91 -5.98
N GLY A 14 9.07 26.08 -5.83
CA GLY A 14 9.80 26.46 -4.62
C GLY A 14 11.29 26.09 -4.66
N SER A 15 11.99 26.30 -3.54
CA SER A 15 13.42 26.00 -3.45
C SER A 15 13.68 24.55 -3.04
N HIS A 16 14.69 23.93 -3.65
CA HIS A 16 15.13 22.58 -3.26
C HIS A 16 15.60 22.52 -1.79
N LEU A 17 16.20 23.61 -1.29
CA LEU A 17 16.62 23.70 0.12
C LEU A 17 15.42 23.55 1.07
N ASP A 18 14.29 24.18 0.76
CA ASP A 18 13.10 24.08 1.61
C ASP A 18 12.45 22.69 1.53
N GLU A 19 12.53 22.05 0.36
CA GLU A 19 12.12 20.65 0.20
C GLU A 19 12.94 19.71 1.10
N VAL A 20 14.27 19.85 1.08
CA VAL A 20 15.19 19.06 1.92
C VAL A 20 14.93 19.32 3.41
N LYS A 21 14.70 20.58 3.81
CA LYS A 21 14.34 20.90 5.20
C LYS A 21 13.05 20.19 5.63
N ARG A 22 12.01 20.20 4.79
CA ARG A 22 10.76 19.46 5.05
C ARG A 22 10.99 17.96 5.14
N MET A 23 11.83 17.39 4.25
CA MET A 23 12.19 15.98 4.28
C MET A 23 12.88 15.59 5.60
N VAL A 24 13.88 16.37 6.05
CA VAL A 24 14.60 16.13 7.31
C VAL A 24 13.68 16.25 8.52
N ALA A 25 12.75 17.21 8.51
CA ALA A 25 11.75 17.34 9.57
C ALA A 25 10.86 16.09 9.68
N ARG A 26 10.42 15.55 8.53
CA ARG A 26 9.65 14.30 8.48
C ARG A 26 10.47 13.08 8.91
N PHE A 27 11.75 13.04 8.56
CA PHE A 27 12.66 11.97 8.97
C PHE A 27 12.85 11.88 10.49
N ARG A 28 12.87 13.03 11.17
CA ARG A 28 13.04 13.11 12.64
C ARG A 28 11.74 12.92 13.41
N GLY A 29 10.62 12.72 12.72
CA GLY A 29 9.32 12.52 13.36
C GLY A 29 9.27 11.19 14.13
N PRO A 30 8.76 11.17 15.38
CA PRO A 30 8.69 9.95 16.18
C PRO A 30 7.57 9.00 15.76
N VAL A 31 6.59 9.51 15.00
CA VAL A 31 5.42 8.76 14.54
C VAL A 31 5.25 8.92 13.03
N VAL A 32 5.11 7.81 12.32
CA VAL A 32 4.77 7.74 10.90
C VAL A 32 3.37 7.17 10.75
N ARG A 33 2.39 8.04 10.53
CA ARG A 33 1.01 7.65 10.27
C ARG A 33 0.76 7.37 8.79
N ILE A 34 0.33 6.15 8.47
CA ILE A 34 0.06 5.67 7.10
C ILE A 34 -1.43 5.79 6.80
N LEU A 35 -1.76 6.65 5.84
CA LEU A 35 -3.14 6.96 5.41
C LEU A 35 -3.54 6.28 4.09
N GLY A 36 -2.58 5.71 3.35
CA GLY A 36 -2.75 5.20 1.98
C GLY A 36 -2.46 6.24 0.87
N ALA A 37 -2.07 7.46 1.25
CA ALA A 37 -1.55 8.49 0.36
C ALA A 37 -0.61 9.42 1.14
N GLY A 38 0.29 10.14 0.44
CA GLY A 38 1.14 11.16 1.05
C GLY A 38 2.33 10.65 1.86
N LEU A 39 2.67 9.35 1.78
CA LEU A 39 3.89 8.83 2.38
C LEU A 39 5.12 9.46 1.70
N SER A 40 5.98 10.08 2.49
CA SER A 40 7.17 10.78 2.01
C SER A 40 8.45 9.97 2.16
N PHE A 41 9.49 10.31 1.37
CA PHE A 41 10.80 9.68 1.48
C PHE A 41 11.43 9.80 2.88
N GLY A 42 11.30 10.97 3.53
CA GLY A 42 11.79 11.17 4.90
C GLY A 42 11.17 10.20 5.91
N GLN A 43 9.87 9.90 5.79
CA GLN A 43 9.20 8.94 6.65
C GLN A 43 9.63 7.49 6.37
N VAL A 44 9.82 7.13 5.10
CA VAL A 44 10.34 5.81 4.72
C VAL A 44 11.74 5.61 5.30
N ALA A 45 12.61 6.61 5.14
CA ALA A 45 13.95 6.59 5.70
C ALA A 45 13.92 6.49 7.24
N ALA A 46 13.01 7.21 7.91
CA ALA A 46 12.86 7.15 9.37
C ALA A 46 12.59 5.72 9.85
N VAL A 47 11.60 5.05 9.24
CA VAL A 47 11.23 3.67 9.59
C VAL A 47 12.35 2.70 9.23
N ALA A 48 13.01 2.87 8.08
CA ALA A 48 14.11 1.98 7.66
C ALA A 48 15.34 2.06 8.57
N HIS A 49 15.62 3.23 9.17
CA HIS A 49 16.72 3.42 10.11
C HIS A 49 16.36 3.12 11.58
N ALA A 50 15.07 3.03 11.90
CA ALA A 50 14.60 2.69 13.24
C ALA A 50 14.90 1.22 13.57
N LYS A 51 15.38 0.97 14.79
CA LYS A 51 15.62 -0.40 15.27
C LYS A 51 14.34 -1.09 15.74
N ASP A 52 13.41 -0.30 16.28
CA ASP A 52 12.16 -0.74 16.87
C ASP A 52 11.16 0.43 16.97
N ALA A 53 9.97 0.11 17.47
CA ALA A 53 8.91 1.07 17.72
C ALA A 53 9.25 2.12 18.79
N ALA A 54 10.24 1.85 19.67
CA ALA A 54 10.72 2.83 20.63
C ALA A 54 11.49 3.98 19.94
N SER A 55 12.01 3.73 18.74
CA SER A 55 12.69 4.72 17.91
C SER A 55 11.73 5.48 17.00
N VAL A 56 10.88 4.77 16.25
CA VAL A 56 9.84 5.36 15.37
C VAL A 56 8.62 4.45 15.39
N THR A 57 7.46 4.97 15.77
CA THR A 57 6.20 4.22 15.77
C THR A 57 5.47 4.37 14.44
N VAL A 58 5.03 3.26 13.85
CA VAL A 58 4.16 3.26 12.66
C VAL A 58 2.71 3.13 13.10
N GLU A 59 1.85 4.05 12.66
CA GLU A 59 0.43 4.04 12.96
C GLU A 59 -0.40 3.87 11.68
N LEU A 60 -1.38 2.98 11.69
CA LEU A 60 -2.34 2.85 10.60
C LEU A 60 -3.51 3.79 10.83
N ALA A 61 -3.86 4.57 9.81
CA ALA A 61 -5.01 5.45 9.87
C ALA A 61 -6.32 4.66 9.94
N ASN A 62 -7.07 4.79 11.04
CA ASN A 62 -8.36 4.11 11.22
C ASN A 62 -9.40 4.47 10.15
N GLU A 63 -9.30 5.66 9.54
CA GLU A 63 -10.19 6.10 8.47
C GLU A 63 -10.07 5.22 7.21
N ALA A 64 -8.96 4.51 7.04
CA ALA A 64 -8.77 3.57 5.94
C ALA A 64 -9.50 2.23 6.16
N ARG A 65 -9.87 1.90 7.39
CA ARG A 65 -10.38 0.57 7.75
C ARG A 65 -11.64 0.19 6.98
N VAL A 66 -12.60 1.12 6.85
CA VAL A 66 -13.89 0.86 6.19
C VAL A 66 -13.70 0.46 4.73
N ARG A 67 -12.88 1.22 3.98
CA ARG A 67 -12.62 0.91 2.56
C ARG A 67 -11.81 -0.37 2.38
N VAL A 68 -10.88 -0.67 3.29
CA VAL A 68 -10.12 -1.94 3.27
C VAL A 68 -11.06 -3.12 3.52
N GLN A 69 -11.94 -3.02 4.51
CA GLN A 69 -12.92 -4.06 4.81
C GLN A 69 -13.88 -4.29 3.64
N ALA A 70 -14.40 -3.21 3.04
CA ALA A 70 -15.30 -3.32 1.90
C ALA A 70 -14.67 -4.09 0.71
N CYS A 71 -13.39 -3.85 0.40
CA CYS A 71 -12.69 -4.62 -0.64
C CYS A 71 -12.50 -6.10 -0.23
N SER A 72 -12.19 -6.36 1.04
CA SER A 72 -12.04 -7.72 1.55
C SER A 72 -13.36 -8.50 1.45
N ASP A 73 -14.46 -7.92 1.92
CA ASP A 73 -15.79 -8.53 1.89
C ASP A 73 -16.23 -8.80 0.45
N TRP A 74 -15.94 -7.87 -0.47
CA TRP A 74 -16.24 -8.05 -1.89
C TRP A 74 -15.50 -9.25 -2.50
N ILE A 75 -14.23 -9.48 -2.15
CA ILE A 75 -13.48 -10.65 -2.63
C ILE A 75 -14.11 -11.94 -2.09
N VAL A 76 -14.42 -11.98 -0.80
CA VAL A 76 -15.04 -13.16 -0.16
C VAL A 76 -16.37 -13.50 -0.83
N ASP A 77 -17.25 -12.52 -1.00
CA ASP A 77 -18.54 -12.69 -1.68
C ASP A 77 -18.37 -13.10 -3.15
N SER A 78 -17.45 -12.45 -3.88
CA SER A 78 -17.18 -12.79 -5.27
C SER A 78 -16.74 -14.24 -5.43
N VAL A 79 -15.82 -14.73 -4.59
CA VAL A 79 -15.37 -16.12 -4.62
C VAL A 79 -16.51 -17.09 -4.27
N ALA A 80 -17.31 -16.78 -3.24
CA ALA A 80 -18.46 -17.59 -2.84
C ALA A 80 -19.49 -17.73 -3.98
N ASN A 81 -19.66 -16.66 -4.78
CA ASN A 81 -20.56 -16.61 -5.92
C ASN A 81 -19.93 -17.16 -7.23
N GLY A 82 -18.79 -17.86 -7.15
CA GLY A 82 -18.14 -18.49 -8.30
C GLY A 82 -17.32 -17.55 -9.18
N GLY A 83 -16.90 -16.41 -8.61
CA GLY A 83 -16.10 -15.40 -9.28
C GLY A 83 -14.78 -15.93 -9.82
N ASP A 84 -14.47 -15.52 -11.04
CA ASP A 84 -13.29 -15.93 -11.77
C ASP A 84 -12.22 -14.83 -11.73
N ILE A 85 -11.31 -14.92 -10.75
CA ILE A 85 -10.41 -13.83 -10.36
C ILE A 85 -8.97 -14.31 -10.41
N TYR A 86 -8.15 -13.61 -11.21
CA TYR A 86 -6.74 -13.92 -11.43
C TYR A 86 -5.97 -14.05 -10.10
N GLY A 87 -5.30 -15.19 -9.90
CA GLY A 87 -4.48 -15.46 -8.71
C GLY A 87 -5.27 -15.68 -7.42
N VAL A 88 -6.61 -15.74 -7.50
CA VAL A 88 -7.51 -16.03 -6.37
C VAL A 88 -8.24 -17.35 -6.60
N THR A 89 -8.95 -17.47 -7.73
CA THR A 89 -9.62 -18.73 -8.17
C THR A 89 -8.95 -19.34 -9.39
N THR A 90 -7.85 -18.73 -9.86
CA THR A 90 -7.06 -19.14 -11.02
C THR A 90 -5.59 -19.34 -10.67
N GLY A 91 -4.84 -20.00 -11.55
CA GLY A 91 -3.37 -20.00 -11.49
C GLY A 91 -2.74 -18.61 -11.77
N PHE A 92 -1.41 -18.55 -11.72
CA PHE A 92 -0.62 -17.33 -11.94
C PHE A 92 0.14 -17.37 -13.28
N GLY A 93 0.43 -16.20 -13.86
CA GLY A 93 1.24 -16.08 -15.07
C GLY A 93 0.68 -16.89 -16.24
N GLY A 94 1.55 -17.61 -16.95
CA GLY A 94 1.17 -18.44 -18.11
C GLY A 94 0.21 -19.61 -17.80
N THR A 95 0.05 -19.97 -16.53
CA THR A 95 -0.85 -21.05 -16.10
C THR A 95 -2.17 -20.54 -15.50
N SER A 96 -2.48 -19.25 -15.69
CA SER A 96 -3.72 -18.61 -15.22
C SER A 96 -5.02 -19.13 -15.85
N HIS A 97 -4.93 -19.96 -16.89
CA HIS A 97 -6.07 -20.70 -17.42
C HIS A 97 -6.56 -21.81 -16.47
N ARG A 98 -5.72 -22.28 -15.54
CA ARG A 98 -6.12 -23.30 -14.54
C ARG A 98 -7.03 -22.68 -13.49
N ARG A 99 -7.99 -23.47 -13.00
CA ARG A 99 -8.95 -23.08 -11.96
C ARG A 99 -8.76 -23.97 -10.74
N THR A 100 -9.01 -23.41 -9.56
CA THR A 100 -9.02 -24.16 -8.30
C THR A 100 -10.17 -23.69 -7.42
N LYS A 101 -10.71 -24.61 -6.62
CA LYS A 101 -11.65 -24.29 -5.52
C LYS A 101 -10.93 -24.19 -4.17
N ASP A 102 -9.67 -24.62 -4.11
CA ASP A 102 -8.82 -24.49 -2.94
C ASP A 102 -8.00 -23.20 -3.04
N GLY A 103 -8.65 -22.08 -2.69
CA GLY A 103 -7.99 -20.77 -2.67
C GLY A 103 -6.91 -20.66 -1.61
N HIS A 104 -7.10 -21.31 -0.45
CA HIS A 104 -6.09 -21.31 0.62
C HIS A 104 -4.82 -22.05 0.17
N GLY A 105 -4.95 -23.26 -0.38
CA GLY A 105 -3.82 -24.00 -0.94
C GLY A 105 -3.10 -23.25 -2.05
N LEU A 106 -3.84 -22.51 -2.89
CA LEU A 106 -3.24 -21.64 -3.90
C LEU A 106 -2.36 -20.52 -3.28
N GLN A 107 -2.83 -19.86 -2.21
CA GLN A 107 -2.03 -18.82 -1.54
C GLN A 107 -0.82 -19.38 -0.81
N VAL A 108 -0.91 -20.59 -0.24
CA VAL A 108 0.25 -21.29 0.33
C VAL A 108 1.31 -21.54 -0.73
N GLU A 109 0.93 -22.05 -1.90
CA GLU A 109 1.87 -22.31 -3.01
C GLU A 109 2.47 -21.03 -3.61
N LEU A 110 1.77 -19.89 -3.54
CA LEU A 110 2.31 -18.61 -4.01
C LEU A 110 3.53 -18.16 -3.19
N VAL A 111 3.53 -18.43 -1.88
CA VAL A 111 4.58 -17.97 -0.96
C VAL A 111 5.56 -19.08 -0.55
N ARG A 112 5.42 -20.29 -1.11
CA ARG A 112 6.26 -21.46 -0.82
C ARG A 112 7.63 -21.37 -1.47
#